data_AF-A0AAU6AE44-F1
#
_entry.id   AF-A0AAU6AE44-F1
#
_cell.length_a   1.000
_cell.length_b   1.000
_cell.length_c   1.000
_cell.angle_alpha   90.00
_cell.angle_beta   90.00
_cell.angle_gamma   90.00
#
_symmetry.space_group_name_H-M   'P 1'
#
loop_
_entity.id
_entity.type
_entity.pdbx_description
1 polymer ?
#
loop_
_entity_poly.entity_id
_entity_poly.type
_entity_poly.pdbx_seq_one_letter_code
_entity_poly.pdbx_strand_id
1 'polypeptide(L)'
;MRSWERALSVLEALWERGQAAGHGWALDTEILPRHQQQVNALESHGLVELACREDRAELSVLEGGPVRWAARLTSYGHDTLTYGCSRPWAEPPPGGEEADRQAVELIPSQVAALRVFVGLTSRLRVPPADGLASRSGRPRVITGSSGGDRI
;
A
#
# COMPACT_ATOMS: atom_id res chain seq x y z
N MET A 1 -7.36 -12.55 13.52
CA MET A 1 -6.84 -11.86 12.32
C MET A 1 -7.48 -10.51 12.21
N ARG A 2 -6.67 -9.46 12.37
CA ARG A 2 -7.10 -8.07 12.27
C ARG A 2 -7.47 -7.73 10.82
N SER A 3 -8.35 -6.76 10.62
CA SER A 3 -8.87 -6.37 9.29
C SER A 3 -7.75 -6.07 8.29
N TRP A 4 -6.65 -5.45 8.74
CA TRP A 4 -5.49 -5.13 7.90
C TRP A 4 -4.67 -6.34 7.47
N GLU A 5 -4.44 -7.32 8.35
CA GLU A 5 -3.75 -8.57 8.00
C GLU A 5 -4.53 -9.33 6.91
N ARG A 6 -5.87 -9.34 7.01
CA ARG A 6 -6.73 -9.93 5.98
C ARG A 6 -6.63 -9.18 4.65
N ALA A 7 -6.56 -7.86 4.66
CA ALA A 7 -6.40 -7.06 3.45
C ALA A 7 -5.07 -7.35 2.75
N LEU A 8 -3.96 -7.43 3.51
CA LEU A 8 -2.66 -7.79 2.96
C LEU A 8 -2.65 -9.20 2.36
N SER A 9 -3.22 -10.20 3.05
CA SER A 9 -3.32 -11.56 2.51
C SER A 9 -4.14 -11.62 1.22
N VAL A 10 -5.17 -10.80 1.06
CA VAL A 10 -5.96 -10.73 -0.18
C VAL A 10 -5.15 -10.07 -1.31
N LEU A 11 -4.43 -8.98 -1.02
CA LEU A 11 -3.56 -8.34 -2.00
C LEU A 11 -2.43 -9.27 -2.48
N GLU A 12 -1.81 -10.00 -1.55
CA GLU A 12 -0.79 -11.01 -1.86
C GLU A 12 -1.35 -12.13 -2.72
N ALA A 13 -2.51 -12.68 -2.33
CA ALA A 13 -3.21 -13.73 -3.07
C ALA A 13 -3.59 -13.32 -4.50
N LEU A 14 -3.99 -12.06 -4.71
CA LEU A 14 -4.29 -11.50 -6.02
C LEU A 14 -3.01 -11.31 -6.85
N TRP A 15 -1.95 -10.82 -6.24
CA TRP A 15 -0.66 -10.62 -6.90
C TRP A 15 -0.07 -11.95 -7.38
N GLU A 16 0.00 -12.96 -6.51
CA GLU A 16 0.54 -14.28 -6.87
C GLU A 16 -0.24 -14.94 -8.00
N ARG A 17 -1.58 -14.86 -7.96
CA ARG A 17 -2.45 -15.41 -9.00
C ARG A 17 -2.32 -14.67 -10.32
N GLY A 18 -2.33 -13.34 -10.30
CA GLY A 18 -2.12 -12.53 -11.50
C GLY A 18 -0.76 -12.81 -12.15
N GLN A 19 0.29 -13.03 -11.35
CA GLN A 19 1.61 -13.41 -11.84
C GLN A 19 1.63 -14.84 -12.39
N ALA A 20 0.96 -15.79 -11.73
CA ALA A 20 0.87 -17.18 -12.19
C ALA A 20 0.10 -17.31 -13.51
N ALA A 21 -0.93 -16.50 -13.70
CA ALA A 21 -1.72 -16.44 -14.93
C ALA A 21 -1.00 -15.74 -16.10
N GLY A 22 0.10 -15.02 -15.82
CA GLY A 22 0.96 -14.38 -16.83
C GLY A 22 0.37 -13.14 -17.52
N HIS A 23 -0.92 -12.88 -17.37
CA HIS A 23 -1.61 -11.68 -17.86
C HIS A 23 -1.87 -10.64 -16.77
N GLY A 24 -1.45 -10.90 -15.53
CA GLY A 24 -1.52 -9.94 -14.42
C GLY A 24 -2.91 -9.82 -13.78
N TRP A 25 -3.89 -10.60 -14.22
CA TRP A 25 -5.24 -10.63 -13.64
C TRP A 25 -5.46 -11.88 -12.81
N ALA A 26 -6.04 -11.69 -11.63
CA ALA A 26 -6.56 -12.79 -10.83
C ALA A 26 -8.04 -13.00 -11.14
N LEU A 27 -8.42 -14.24 -11.44
CA LEU A 27 -9.75 -14.60 -11.95
C LEU A 27 -10.69 -15.13 -10.86
N ASP A 28 -11.98 -15.11 -11.16
CA ASP A 28 -13.04 -15.59 -10.26
C ASP A 28 -12.95 -17.07 -9.92
N THR A 29 -12.45 -17.88 -10.85
CA THR A 29 -12.29 -19.33 -10.70
C THR A 29 -11.24 -19.70 -9.65
N GLU A 30 -10.28 -18.81 -9.41
CA GLU A 30 -9.14 -19.05 -8.52
C GLU A 30 -9.35 -18.47 -7.11
N ILE A 31 -10.41 -17.70 -6.93
CA ILE A 31 -10.67 -16.93 -5.71
C ILE A 31 -12.04 -17.25 -5.15
N LEU A 32 -12.06 -17.77 -3.91
CA LEU A 32 -13.28 -18.10 -3.19
C LEU A 32 -14.27 -16.91 -3.13
N PRO A 33 -15.59 -17.15 -3.23
CA PRO A 33 -16.63 -16.11 -3.18
C PRO A 33 -16.55 -15.17 -1.98
N ARG A 34 -15.99 -15.66 -0.86
CA ARG A 34 -15.76 -14.88 0.37
C ARG A 34 -14.85 -13.67 0.17
N HIS A 35 -13.93 -13.73 -0.79
CA HIS A 35 -13.02 -12.62 -1.08
C HIS A 35 -13.64 -11.55 -1.97
N GLN A 36 -14.76 -11.82 -2.66
CA GLN A 36 -15.37 -10.84 -3.58
C GLN A 36 -15.79 -9.55 -2.87
N GLN A 37 -16.40 -9.64 -1.68
CA GLN A 37 -16.72 -8.45 -0.88
C GLN A 37 -15.46 -7.69 -0.44
N GLN A 38 -14.36 -8.38 -0.21
CA GLN A 38 -13.10 -7.77 0.17
C GLN A 38 -12.40 -7.13 -1.03
N VAL A 39 -12.46 -7.74 -2.21
CA VAL A 39 -11.95 -7.16 -3.47
C VAL A 39 -12.71 -5.87 -3.80
N ASN A 40 -14.04 -5.85 -3.65
CA ASN A 40 -14.83 -4.63 -3.84
C ASN A 40 -14.43 -3.55 -2.84
N ALA A 41 -14.20 -3.92 -1.57
CA ALA A 41 -13.72 -2.96 -0.58
C ALA A 41 -12.33 -2.41 -0.97
N LEU A 42 -11.40 -3.25 -1.42
CA LEU A 42 -10.07 -2.82 -1.87
C LEU A 42 -10.13 -1.95 -3.14
N GLU A 43 -11.08 -2.22 -4.03
CA GLU A 43 -11.33 -1.43 -5.25
C GLU A 43 -11.79 -0.02 -4.89
N SER A 44 -12.72 0.10 -3.92
CA SER A 44 -13.17 1.40 -3.42
C SER A 44 -12.05 2.21 -2.74
N HIS A 45 -10.96 1.56 -2.31
CA HIS A 45 -9.76 2.22 -1.80
C HIS A 45 -8.67 2.45 -2.88
N GLY A 46 -8.95 2.11 -4.13
CA GLY A 46 -8.02 2.25 -5.27
C GLY A 46 -6.82 1.30 -5.22
N LEU A 47 -6.85 0.25 -4.40
CA LEU A 47 -5.76 -0.71 -4.25
C LEU A 47 -5.79 -1.78 -5.34
N VAL A 48 -6.98 -2.08 -5.86
CA VAL A 48 -7.17 -3.04 -6.93
C VAL A 48 -8.09 -2.44 -7.98
N GLU A 49 -7.91 -2.86 -9.21
CA GLU A 49 -8.76 -2.50 -10.33
C GLU A 49 -9.54 -3.74 -10.75
N LEU A 50 -10.84 -3.56 -10.94
CA LEU A 50 -11.72 -4.59 -11.50
C LEU A 50 -11.72 -4.50 -13.02
N ALA A 51 -11.61 -5.65 -13.67
CA ALA A 51 -11.65 -5.76 -15.12
C ALA A 51 -12.96 -5.19 -15.66
N CYS A 52 -12.86 -4.32 -16.67
CA CYS A 52 -14.04 -3.81 -17.36
C CYS A 52 -14.71 -4.92 -18.19
N ARG A 53 -15.77 -4.58 -18.93
CA ARG A 53 -16.48 -5.59 -19.73
C ARG A 53 -15.59 -6.13 -20.85
N GLU A 54 -14.81 -5.24 -21.45
CA GLU A 54 -13.89 -5.50 -22.55
C GLU A 54 -12.74 -6.40 -22.08
N ASP A 55 -12.07 -6.02 -20.99
CA ASP A 55 -11.00 -6.84 -20.38
C ASP A 55 -11.50 -8.25 -20.04
N ARG A 56 -12.72 -8.39 -19.48
CA ARG A 56 -13.30 -9.70 -19.19
C ARG A 56 -13.60 -10.52 -20.44
N ALA A 57 -13.99 -9.88 -21.54
CA ALA A 57 -14.22 -10.58 -22.79
C ALA A 57 -12.90 -11.11 -23.37
N GLU A 58 -11.83 -10.30 -23.32
CA GLU A 58 -10.50 -10.72 -23.74
C GLU A 58 -9.97 -11.87 -22.87
N LEU A 59 -10.08 -11.73 -21.54
CA LEU A 59 -9.72 -12.79 -20.60
C LEU A 59 -10.54 -14.06 -20.82
N SER A 60 -11.83 -13.94 -21.14
CA SER A 60 -12.66 -15.10 -21.48
C SER A 60 -12.20 -15.86 -22.72
N VAL A 61 -11.68 -15.14 -23.71
CA VAL A 61 -11.09 -15.77 -24.91
C VAL A 61 -9.78 -16.47 -24.54
N LEU A 62 -8.93 -15.83 -23.74
CA LEU A 62 -7.64 -16.36 -23.32
C LEU A 62 -7.77 -17.63 -22.45
N GLU A 63 -8.74 -17.64 -21.53
CA GLU A 63 -8.98 -18.74 -20.59
C GLU A 63 -9.90 -19.84 -21.16
N GLY A 64 -10.48 -19.62 -22.34
CA GLY A 64 -11.41 -20.57 -22.96
C GLY A 64 -12.73 -20.75 -22.20
N GLY A 65 -13.11 -19.79 -21.34
CA GLY A 65 -14.27 -19.88 -20.46
C GLY A 65 -14.82 -18.53 -19.99
N PRO A 66 -16.06 -18.48 -19.50
CA PRO A 66 -16.66 -17.23 -19.03
C PRO A 66 -15.99 -16.73 -17.74
N VAL A 67 -15.43 -15.51 -17.79
CA VAL A 67 -14.80 -14.83 -16.64
C VAL A 67 -15.82 -13.89 -16.03
N ARG A 68 -16.30 -14.20 -14.81
CA ARG A 68 -17.37 -13.40 -14.18
C ARG A 68 -16.83 -12.09 -13.62
N TRP A 69 -15.64 -12.14 -13.05
CA TRP A 69 -14.88 -10.98 -12.61
C TRP A 69 -13.40 -11.30 -12.66
N ALA A 70 -12.58 -10.26 -12.81
CA ALA A 70 -11.13 -10.36 -12.70
C ALA A 70 -10.62 -9.10 -12.00
N ALA A 71 -9.56 -9.23 -11.21
CA ALA A 71 -8.97 -8.11 -10.47
C ALA A 71 -7.45 -8.11 -10.62
N ARG A 72 -6.87 -6.92 -10.71
CA ARG A 72 -5.42 -6.71 -10.70
C ARG A 72 -5.04 -5.68 -9.66
N LEU A 73 -3.82 -5.76 -9.13
CA LEU A 73 -3.31 -4.72 -8.25
C LEU A 73 -3.04 -3.45 -9.06
N THR A 74 -3.46 -2.30 -8.53
CA THR A 74 -2.98 -1.01 -9.05
C THR A 74 -1.54 -0.78 -8.63
N SER A 75 -0.87 0.21 -9.20
CA SER A 75 0.46 0.64 -8.72
C SER A 75 0.42 0.99 -7.22
N TYR A 76 -0.66 1.63 -6.76
CA TYR A 76 -0.88 1.97 -5.36
C TYR A 76 -1.11 0.74 -4.48
N GLY A 77 -1.84 -0.27 -4.96
CA GLY A 77 -1.99 -1.55 -4.27
C GLY A 77 -0.70 -2.33 -4.15
N HIS A 78 0.13 -2.34 -5.20
CA HIS A 78 1.45 -2.96 -5.19
C HIS A 78 2.37 -2.30 -4.15
N ASP A 79 2.37 -0.97 -4.09
CA ASP A 79 3.17 -0.21 -3.13
C ASP A 79 2.67 -0.42 -1.70
N THR A 80 1.35 -0.53 -1.53
CA THR A 80 0.71 -0.86 -0.25
C THR A 80 1.09 -2.26 0.24
N LEU A 81 1.09 -3.26 -0.65
CA LEU A 81 1.54 -4.62 -0.35
C LEU A 81 3.04 -4.61 0.03
N THR A 82 3.87 -3.95 -0.79
CA THR A 82 5.32 -3.85 -0.58
C THR A 82 5.68 -3.20 0.76
N TYR A 83 4.98 -2.12 1.11
CA TYR A 83 5.13 -1.45 2.39
C TYR A 83 4.63 -2.30 3.56
N GLY A 84 3.44 -2.90 3.42
CA GLY A 84 2.81 -3.74 4.45
C GLY A 84 3.66 -4.94 4.84
N CYS A 85 4.28 -5.62 3.87
CA CYS A 85 5.17 -6.76 4.10
C CYS A 85 6.52 -6.39 4.73
N SER A 86 6.97 -5.15 4.55
CA SER A 86 8.29 -4.69 5.01
C SER A 86 8.26 -3.99 6.38
N ARG A 87 7.07 -3.69 6.90
CA ARG A 87 6.89 -2.87 8.09
C ARG A 87 7.06 -3.70 9.38
N PRO A 88 7.97 -3.32 10.30
CA PRO A 88 7.87 -3.74 11.69
C PRO A 88 6.56 -3.19 12.25
N TRP A 89 5.74 -4.04 12.87
CA TRP A 89 4.41 -3.67 13.35
C TRP A 89 4.40 -2.30 14.05
N ALA A 90 3.64 -1.36 13.49
CA ALA A 90 3.26 -0.12 14.15
C ALA A 90 1.75 0.07 13.96
N GLU A 91 1.06 0.73 14.87
CA GLU A 91 -0.36 1.02 14.69
C GLU A 91 -0.56 1.91 13.45
N PRO A 92 -1.70 1.79 12.73
CA PRO A 92 -2.03 2.74 11.69
C PRO A 92 -2.25 4.13 12.33
N PRO A 93 -1.65 5.20 11.81
CA PRO A 93 -2.00 6.55 12.25
C PRO A 93 -3.46 6.85 11.85
N PRO A 94 -4.19 7.62 12.67
CA PRO A 94 -5.54 8.06 12.29
C PRO A 94 -5.47 8.91 11.02
N GLY A 95 -6.47 8.72 10.15
CA GLY A 95 -6.58 9.41 8.86
C GLY A 95 -6.40 10.91 9.02
N GLY A 96 -5.45 11.45 8.26
CA GLY A 96 -5.13 12.87 8.21
C GLY A 96 -5.23 13.34 6.77
N GLU A 97 -6.20 14.20 6.55
CA GLU A 97 -6.62 14.79 5.29
C GLU A 97 -5.49 15.64 4.69
N GLU A 98 -5.40 15.63 3.37
CA GLU A 98 -4.43 16.38 2.60
C GLU A 98 -4.72 17.89 2.69
N ALA A 99 -3.87 18.66 3.37
CA ALA A 99 -3.53 20.04 2.99
C ALA A 99 -2.47 20.67 3.90
N ASP A 100 -1.61 21.45 3.25
CA ASP A 100 -0.54 22.31 3.75
C ASP A 100 0.70 21.63 4.34
N ARG A 101 1.87 22.12 3.89
CA ARG A 101 3.20 21.63 4.28
C ARG A 101 3.50 22.02 5.74
N GLN A 102 2.80 21.41 6.68
CA GLN A 102 2.99 21.61 8.11
C GLN A 102 4.09 20.67 8.62
N ALA A 103 4.99 21.18 9.46
CA ALA A 103 6.01 20.36 10.09
C ALA A 103 5.34 19.51 11.18
N VAL A 104 5.13 18.22 10.91
CA VAL A 104 4.57 17.26 11.86
C VAL A 104 5.71 16.64 12.67
N GLU A 105 5.62 16.72 14.01
CA GLU A 105 6.53 15.97 14.88
C GLU A 105 6.17 14.48 14.83
N LEU A 106 7.16 13.65 14.49
CA LEU A 106 6.98 12.20 14.39
C LEU A 106 7.54 11.52 15.64
N ILE A 107 6.77 10.61 16.23
CA ILE A 107 7.26 9.74 17.30
C ILE A 107 8.28 8.72 16.73
N PRO A 108 9.15 8.12 17.56
CA PRO A 108 10.20 7.22 17.09
C PRO A 108 9.72 6.07 16.20
N SER A 109 8.55 5.49 16.47
CA SER A 109 7.95 4.43 15.64
C SER A 109 7.53 4.92 14.25
N GLN A 110 7.07 6.16 14.13
CA GLN A 110 6.74 6.78 12.85
C GLN A 110 8.01 7.11 12.05
N VAL A 111 9.07 7.59 12.71
CA VAL A 111 10.39 7.79 12.08
C VAL A 111 10.95 6.45 11.57
N ALA A 112 10.82 5.37 12.35
CA ALA A 112 11.23 4.03 11.93
C ALA A 112 10.44 3.56 10.70
N ALA A 113 9.12 3.73 10.71
CA ALA A 113 8.25 3.39 9.59
C ALA A 113 8.58 4.22 8.32
N LEU A 114 8.93 5.50 8.48
CA LEU A 114 9.35 6.37 7.38
C LEU A 114 10.69 5.94 6.79
N ARG A 115 11.65 5.53 7.63
CA ARG A 115 12.94 4.99 7.17
C ARG A 115 12.76 3.70 6.34
N VAL A 116 11.85 2.83 6.77
CA VAL A 116 11.50 1.63 5.99
C VAL A 116 10.91 2.01 4.63
N PHE A 117 9.94 2.94 4.60
CA PHE A 117 9.33 3.40 3.35
C PHE A 117 10.36 3.98 2.37
N VAL A 118 11.22 4.89 2.83
CA VAL A 118 12.30 5.47 2.01
C VAL A 118 13.26 4.39 1.51
N GLY A 119 13.59 3.39 2.32
CA GLY A 119 14.44 2.26 1.92
C GLY A 119 13.87 1.39 0.81
N LEU A 120 12.54 1.43 0.59
CA LEU A 120 11.86 0.64 -0.43
C LEU A 120 11.77 1.36 -1.79
N THR A 121 12.31 2.56 -1.94
CA THR A 121 12.15 3.39 -3.15
C THR A 121 12.42 2.65 -4.46
N SER A 122 13.39 1.73 -4.51
CA SER A 122 13.70 0.94 -5.71
C SER A 122 12.71 -0.19 -6.02
N ARG A 123 11.79 -0.51 -5.10
CA ARG A 123 10.76 -1.54 -5.21
C ARG A 123 9.35 -0.96 -5.35
N LEU A 124 9.19 0.35 -5.11
CA LEU A 124 7.93 1.05 -5.30
C LEU A 124 7.72 1.37 -6.78
N ARG A 125 6.48 1.25 -7.25
CA ARG A 125 6.08 1.67 -8.61
C ARG A 125 5.87 3.17 -8.70
N VAL A 126 5.44 3.80 -7.60
CA VAL A 126 5.37 5.26 -7.49
C VAL A 126 6.55 5.73 -6.62
N PRO A 127 7.47 6.56 -7.17
CA PRO A 127 8.58 7.06 -6.38
C PRO A 127 8.06 8.01 -5.29
N PRO A 128 8.67 7.99 -4.09
CA PRO A 128 8.36 8.98 -3.06
C PRO A 128 8.72 10.38 -3.57
N ALA A 129 8.01 11.40 -3.07
CA ALA A 129 8.28 12.79 -3.42
C ALA A 129 9.76 13.16 -3.20
N ASP A 130 10.31 13.93 -4.13
CA ASP A 130 11.72 14.33 -4.11
C ASP A 130 12.10 14.98 -2.77
N GLY A 131 13.22 14.52 -2.19
CA GLY A 131 13.75 15.04 -0.93
C GLY A 131 13.15 14.46 0.36
N LEU A 132 12.22 13.50 0.28
CA LEU A 132 11.68 12.79 1.46
C LEU A 132 12.78 12.08 2.27
N ALA A 133 13.72 11.44 1.56
CA ALA A 133 14.88 10.76 2.15
C ALA A 133 15.80 11.73 2.92
N SER A 134 16.02 12.93 2.37
CA SER A 134 16.87 13.96 2.98
C SER A 134 16.21 14.64 4.19
N ARG A 135 14.87 14.72 4.19
CA ARG A 135 14.10 15.38 5.27
C ARG A 135 13.89 14.49 6.49
N SER A 136 13.80 13.17 6.31
CA SER A 136 13.63 12.20 7.39
C SER A 136 14.89 11.92 8.23
N GLY A 137 16.05 12.43 7.78
CA GLY A 137 17.35 12.26 8.44
C GLY A 137 17.74 13.36 9.43
N ARG A 138 16.94 14.41 9.62
CA ARG A 138 17.29 15.52 10.53
C ARG A 138 16.64 15.32 11.91
N PRO A 139 17.35 14.78 12.92
CA PRO A 139 16.93 14.96 14.29
C PRO A 139 16.98 16.46 14.58
N ARG A 140 15.83 17.05 14.93
CA ARG A 140 15.82 18.40 15.50
C ARG A 140 16.39 18.26 16.90
N VAL A 141 17.72 18.39 17.04
CA VAL A 141 18.38 18.49 18.33
C VAL A 141 17.84 19.75 18.99
N ILE A 142 16.97 19.58 19.98
CA ILE A 142 16.66 20.66 20.91
C ILE A 142 17.90 20.76 21.79
N THR A 143 18.89 21.53 21.37
CA THR A 143 19.96 21.93 22.27
C THR A 143 19.29 22.79 23.33
N GLY A 144 19.06 22.23 24.51
CA GLY A 144 18.70 22.99 25.69
C GLY A 144 19.73 24.10 25.86
N SER A 145 19.30 25.33 25.58
CA SER A 145 20.11 26.51 25.78
C SER A 145 20.29 26.67 27.29
N SER A 146 21.51 26.40 27.75
CA SER A 146 22.00 26.84 29.04
C SER A 146 22.13 28.37 29.03
N GLY A 147 21.64 29.01 30.09
CA GLY A 147 21.70 30.44 30.37
C GLY A 147 20.33 30.93 30.82
N GLY A 148 20.11 31.43 32.03
CA GLY A 148 21.00 31.91 33.07
C GLY A 148 20.25 33.05 33.79
N ASP A 149 20.12 32.90 35.11
CA ASP A 149 20.01 33.98 36.12
C ASP A 149 18.72 34.81 36.28
N ARG A 150 18.53 35.23 37.54
CA ARG A 150 17.52 36.11 38.19
C ARG A 150 16.24 35.41 38.69
N ILE A 151 15.85 35.47 39.96
CA ILE A 151 16.17 36.36 41.13
C ILE A 151 16.19 35.51 42.39
#